data_AF-A0A2N2BJF2-F1
#
_entry.id   AF-A0A2N2BJF2-F1
#
_cell.length_a   1.000
_cell.length_b   1.000
_cell.length_c   1.000
_cell.angle_alpha   90.00
_cell.angle_beta   90.00
_cell.angle_gamma   90.00
#
_symmetry.space_group_name_H-M   'P 1'
#
loop_
_entity.id
_entity.type
_entity.pdbx_description
1 polymer ?
#
loop_
_entity_poly.entity_id
_entity_poly.type
_entity_poly.pdbx_seq_one_letter_code
_entity_poly.pdbx_strand_id
1 'polypeptide(L)'
;MYDDGILIFGMHETEDFGIVGVYDAQDLQKKVNEQCKQMVPIIRPVLTVTMFEDKSIVSAEIPSIDISERPCYYGGIGRIKGSFIRVGILMNR
;
A
#
# COMPACT_ATOMS: atom_id res chain seq x y z
N MET A 1 18.21 -5.98 -5.73
CA MET A 1 17.03 -6.76 -5.30
C MET A 1 16.18 -5.78 -4.51
N TYR A 2 15.42 -4.99 -5.26
CA TYR A 2 14.62 -3.87 -4.77
C TYR A 2 13.28 -4.48 -4.33
N ASP A 3 13.04 -4.51 -3.01
CA ASP A 3 11.90 -5.18 -2.34
C ASP A 3 10.88 -4.11 -1.86
N ASP A 4 10.96 -2.92 -2.43
CA ASP A 4 10.05 -1.81 -2.22
C ASP A 4 8.80 -2.03 -3.06
N GLY A 5 7.65 -1.69 -2.49
CA GLY A 5 6.34 -1.89 -3.11
C GLY A 5 5.60 -0.58 -3.20
N ILE A 6 5.00 -0.30 -4.35
CA ILE A 6 4.17 0.90 -4.54
C ILE A 6 2.71 0.47 -4.67
N LEU A 7 1.84 1.09 -3.88
CA LEU A 7 0.39 0.97 -3.95
C LEU A 7 -0.17 2.26 -4.54
N ILE A 8 -0.84 2.17 -5.68
CA ILE A 8 -1.50 3.32 -6.30
C ILE A 8 -3.01 3.21 -6.07
N PHE A 9 -3.58 4.27 -5.51
CA PHE A 9 -5.02 4.40 -5.25
C PHE A 9 -5.66 5.38 -6.23
N GLY A 10 -6.90 5.09 -6.61
CA GLY A 10 -7.65 5.89 -7.59
C GLY A 10 -7.54 5.35 -9.01
N MET A 11 -7.23 4.07 -9.16
CA MET A 11 -7.21 3.32 -10.43
C MET A 11 -8.20 2.16 -10.36
N HIS A 12 -8.78 1.80 -11.51
CA HIS A 12 -9.73 0.70 -11.62
C HIS A 12 -9.13 -0.46 -12.43
N GLU A 13 -8.79 -1.56 -11.75
CA GLU A 13 -8.06 -2.70 -12.38
C GLU A 13 -8.83 -3.32 -13.55
N THR A 14 -10.16 -3.37 -13.51
CA THR A 14 -10.96 -4.00 -14.58
C THR A 14 -11.24 -3.06 -15.76
N GLU A 15 -10.86 -1.78 -15.67
CA GLU A 15 -11.00 -0.79 -16.75
C GLU A 15 -9.62 -0.37 -17.27
N ASP A 16 -8.75 -1.35 -17.53
CA ASP A 16 -7.38 -1.11 -18.02
C ASP A 16 -6.57 -0.13 -17.14
N PHE A 17 -6.76 -0.23 -15.83
CA PHE A 17 -6.18 0.71 -14.85
C PHE A 17 -6.61 2.17 -15.10
N GLY A 18 -7.82 2.39 -15.59
CA GLY A 18 -8.40 3.71 -15.77
C GLY A 18 -8.41 4.54 -14.49
N ILE A 19 -8.16 5.84 -14.62
CA ILE A 19 -8.08 6.77 -13.48
C ILE A 19 -9.50 7.13 -13.05
N VAL A 20 -9.86 6.71 -11.84
CA VAL A 20 -11.15 7.01 -11.21
C VAL A 20 -11.02 8.07 -10.11
N GLY A 21 -9.82 8.21 -9.55
CA GLY A 21 -9.54 9.11 -8.44
C GLY A 21 -9.95 8.54 -7.08
N VAL A 22 -9.46 9.17 -6.03
CA VAL A 22 -9.85 8.91 -4.64
C VAL A 22 -10.82 9.98 -4.16
N TYR A 23 -11.79 9.58 -3.35
CA TYR A 23 -12.83 10.49 -2.83
C TYR A 23 -12.26 11.52 -1.84
N ASP A 24 -11.40 11.08 -0.92
CA ASP A 24 -10.73 11.94 0.06
C ASP A 24 -9.29 11.46 0.24
N ALA A 25 -8.34 12.19 -0.37
CA ALA A 25 -6.93 11.86 -0.32
C ALA A 25 -6.35 12.01 1.10
N GLN A 26 -6.90 12.88 1.93
CA GLN A 26 -6.40 13.13 3.28
C GLN A 26 -6.82 12.01 4.24
N ASP A 27 -8.09 11.61 4.19
CA ASP A 27 -8.60 10.46 4.96
C ASP A 27 -7.89 9.16 4.56
N LEU A 28 -7.69 8.94 3.25
CA LEU A 28 -6.97 7.77 2.76
C LEU A 28 -5.53 7.70 3.30
N GLN A 29 -4.77 8.80 3.23
CA GLN A 29 -3.42 8.87 3.78
C GLN A 29 -3.39 8.57 5.28
N LYS A 30 -4.36 9.10 6.03
CA LYS A 30 -4.48 8.85 7.48
C LYS A 30 -4.71 7.37 7.76
N LYS A 31 -5.68 6.75 7.08
CA LYS A 31 -6.00 5.33 7.22
C LYS A 31 -4.83 4.42 6.87
N VAL A 32 -4.13 4.70 5.77
CA VAL A 32 -2.94 3.93 5.37
C VAL A 32 -1.86 4.03 6.45
N ASN A 33 -1.57 5.22 6.95
CA ASN A 33 -0.61 5.40 8.04
C ASN A 33 -1.02 4.65 9.32
N GLU A 34 -2.30 4.67 9.68
CA GLU A 34 -2.82 3.96 10.86
C GLU A 34 -2.68 2.43 10.73
N GLN A 35 -2.88 1.88 9.53
CA GLN A 35 -2.65 0.46 9.26
C GLN A 35 -1.16 0.11 9.34
N CYS A 36 -0.29 0.91 8.73
CA CYS A 36 1.16 0.68 8.77
C CYS A 36 1.73 0.71 10.19
N LYS A 37 1.15 1.52 11.10
CA LYS A 37 1.52 1.55 12.53
C LYS A 37 1.18 0.27 13.29
N GLN A 38 0.25 -0.53 12.79
CA GLN A 38 -0.16 -1.80 13.41
C GLN A 38 0.70 -2.98 12.93
N MET A 39 1.64 -2.72 12.03
CA MET A 39 2.60 -3.72 11.55
C MET A 39 3.78 -3.85 12.52
N VAL A 40 4.37 -5.04 12.54
CA VAL A 40 5.59 -5.35 13.28
C VAL A 40 6.61 -5.94 12.30
N PRO A 41 7.76 -5.28 12.05
CA PRO A 41 8.13 -3.94 12.54
C PRO A 41 7.22 -2.84 11.97
N ILE A 42 7.21 -1.67 12.63
CA ILE A 42 6.40 -0.52 12.20
C ILE A 42 6.85 -0.06 10.81
N ILE A 43 5.92 -0.01 9.87
CA ILE A 43 6.15 0.52 8.54
C ILE A 43 5.87 2.02 8.54
N ARG A 44 6.74 2.80 7.88
CA ARG A 44 6.51 4.23 7.60
C ARG A 44 6.44 4.43 6.09
N PRO A 45 5.24 4.45 5.49
CA PRO A 45 5.10 4.62 4.05
C PRO A 45 5.42 6.06 3.63
N VAL A 46 5.97 6.24 2.44
CA VAL A 46 6.00 7.55 1.78
C VAL A 46 4.71 7.71 1.00
N LEU A 47 3.92 8.73 1.34
CA LEU A 47 2.63 9.00 0.71
C LEU A 47 2.74 10.25 -0.16
N THR A 48 2.35 10.10 -1.43
CA THR A 48 2.36 11.19 -2.40
C THR A 48 0.95 11.34 -2.98
N VAL A 49 0.42 12.57 -2.94
CA VAL A 49 -0.86 12.90 -3.59
C VAL A 49 -0.57 13.70 -4.85
N THR A 50 -1.19 13.30 -5.95
CA THR A 50 -1.14 14.04 -7.21
C THR A 50 -2.53 14.21 -7.78
N MET A 51 -2.73 15.26 -8.59
CA MET A 51 -3.97 15.48 -9.33
C MET A 51 -3.72 15.18 -10.81
N PHE A 52 -4.58 14.37 -11.41
CA PHE A 52 -4.53 14.02 -12.82
C PHE A 52 -5.95 14.05 -13.38
N GLU A 53 -6.19 14.80 -14.47
CA GLU A 53 -7.53 14.96 -15.07
C GLU A 53 -8.63 15.30 -14.03
N ASP A 54 -8.34 16.28 -13.15
CA ASP A 54 -9.21 16.71 -12.05
C ASP A 54 -9.55 15.63 -11.01
N LYS A 55 -8.87 14.48 -11.06
CA LYS A 55 -9.01 13.37 -10.12
C LYS A 55 -7.78 13.30 -9.23
N SER A 56 -8.00 13.09 -7.93
CA SER A 56 -6.91 12.90 -6.97
C SER A 56 -6.42 11.45 -7.00
N ILE A 57 -5.12 11.24 -7.08
CA ILE A 57 -4.45 9.93 -7.04
C ILE A 57 -3.52 9.93 -5.83
N VAL A 58 -3.43 8.81 -5.13
CA VAL A 58 -2.51 8.64 -4.00
C VAL A 58 -1.57 7.48 -4.28
N SER A 59 -0.27 7.73 -4.18
CA SER A 59 0.77 6.70 -4.15
C SER A 59 1.18 6.45 -2.70
N ALA A 60 1.28 5.19 -2.31
CA ALA A 60 1.87 4.76 -1.05
C ALA A 60 3.06 3.84 -1.34
N GLU A 61 4.26 4.35 -1.11
CA GLU A 61 5.50 3.61 -1.28
C GLU A 61 5.86 2.97 0.07
N ILE A 62 5.89 1.64 0.07
CA ILE A 62 6.21 0.80 1.21
C ILE A 62 7.70 0.47 1.15
N PRO A 63 8.53 1.01 2.08
CA PRO A 63 9.94 0.73 2.08
C PRO A 63 10.21 -0.74 2.45
N SER A 64 11.27 -1.30 1.88
CA SER A 64 11.75 -2.62 2.30
C SER A 64 12.21 -2.59 3.76
N ILE A 65 11.87 -3.63 4.50
CA ILE A 65 12.37 -3.84 5.86
C ILE A 65 13.69 -4.62 5.84
N ASP A 66 14.54 -4.35 6.84
CA ASP A 66 15.80 -5.04 7.03
C ASP A 66 15.58 -6.55 7.13
N ILE A 67 16.49 -7.34 6.53
CA ILE A 67 16.36 -8.79 6.46
C ILE A 67 16.31 -9.43 7.86
N SER A 68 17.01 -8.85 8.84
CA SER A 68 17.00 -9.32 10.23
C SER A 68 15.67 -9.12 10.93
N GLU A 69 14.85 -8.16 10.49
CA GLU A 69 13.54 -7.85 11.06
C GLU A 69 12.39 -8.57 10.34
N ARG A 70 12.68 -9.32 9.28
CA ARG A 70 11.67 -10.10 8.53
C ARG A 70 11.17 -11.30 9.36
N PRO A 71 9.90 -11.72 9.16
CA PRO A 71 8.90 -11.12 8.29
C PRO A 71 8.19 -9.95 8.96
N CYS A 72 7.71 -9.00 8.14
CA CYS A 72 6.72 -8.04 8.59
C CYS A 72 5.38 -8.74 8.75
N TYR A 73 4.67 -8.49 9.84
CA TYR A 73 3.34 -9.06 10.07
C TYR A 73 2.38 -8.07 10.74
N TYR A 74 1.09 -8.31 10.58
CA TYR A 74 0.06 -7.55 11.30
C TYR A 74 0.03 -7.94 12.78
N GLY A 75 0.29 -6.96 13.67
CA GLY A 75 0.47 -7.17 15.10
C GLY A 75 -0.76 -7.78 15.80
N GLY A 76 -1.97 -7.44 15.35
CA GLY A 76 -3.22 -7.95 15.94
C GLY A 76 -3.50 -9.44 15.67
N ILE A 77 -2.78 -10.08 14.75
CA ILE A 77 -2.97 -11.49 14.37
C ILE A 77 -1.73 -12.35 14.69
N GLY A 78 -0.57 -11.71 14.91
CA GLY A 78 0.69 -12.36 15.30
C GLY A 78 1.51 -12.91 14.13
N ARG A 79 2.78 -13.26 14.39
CA ARG A 79 3.82 -13.55 13.38
C ARG A 79 3.47 -14.68 12.40
N ILE A 80 2.80 -15.73 12.86
CA ILE A 80 2.56 -16.95 12.07
C ILE A 80 1.38 -16.77 11.08
N LYS A 81 0.37 -15.97 11.44
CA LYS A 81 -0.86 -15.79 10.65
C LYS A 81 -0.99 -14.40 10.02
N GLY A 82 -0.08 -13.48 10.32
CA GLY A 82 -0.13 -12.08 9.89
C GLY A 82 0.91 -11.69 8.85
N SER A 83 1.80 -12.60 8.41
CA SER A 83 2.82 -12.32 7.39
C SER A 83 2.39 -12.91 6.04
N PHE A 84 2.26 -12.06 5.02
CA PHE A 84 1.92 -12.46 3.65
C PHE A 84 2.86 -11.76 2.68
N ILE A 85 3.28 -12.48 1.64
CA ILE A 85 3.95 -11.90 0.47
C ILE A 85 2.90 -11.86 -0.63
N ARG A 86 2.57 -10.68 -1.15
CA ARG A 86 1.71 -10.57 -2.33
C ARG A 86 2.52 -11.00 -3.55
N VAL A 87 2.27 -12.21 -4.04
CA VAL A 87 2.87 -12.73 -5.28
C VAL A 87 1.79 -12.70 -6.36
N GLY A 88 1.84 -11.68 -7.23
CA GLY A 88 0.97 -11.56 -8.41
C GLY A 88 0.38 -10.17 -8.65
N ILE A 89 0.21 -9.83 -9.93
CA ILE A 89 -0.76 -8.84 -10.44
C ILE A 89 -2.04 -9.64 -10.77
N LEU A 90 -3.17 -9.28 -10.18
CA LEU A 90 -4.44 -9.95 -10.45
C LEU A 90 -5.04 -9.35 -11.73
N MET A 91 -4.50 -9.70 -12.89
CA MET A 91 -5.09 -9.36 -14.19
C MET A 91 -5.98 -10.52 -14.61
N ASN A 92 -7.14 -10.66 -13.96
CA ASN A 92 -8.11 -11.67 -14.34
C ASN A 92 -8.87 -11.15 -15.57
N ARG A 93 -8.62 -11.80 -16.71
CA ARG A 93 -9.30 -11.56 -17.99
C ARG A 93 -10.78 -11.95 -17.94
#